data_AF-A0A183EMD3-F1
#
_entry.id   AF-A0A183EMD3-F1
#
_cell.length_a   1.000
_cell.length_b   1.000
_cell.length_c   1.000
_cell.angle_alpha   90.00
_cell.angle_beta   90.00
_cell.angle_gamma   90.00
#
_symmetry.space_group_name_H-M   'P 1'
#
loop_
_entity.id
_entity.type
_entity.pdbx_description
1 polymer ?
#
loop_
_entity_poly.entity_id
_entity_poly.type
_entity_poly.pdbx_seq_one_letter_code
_entity_poly.pdbx_strand_id
1 'polypeptide(L)' 'MDQLNSKLNEDTVYKMVKVLAAQTQIVAGLIYYLTVLAAPTNCKKSSGIMDSAKCAVDKSQPEKVRKSWSVYPREELAN' A
#
# COMPACT_ATOMS: atom_id res chain seq x y z
N MET A 1 1.47 1.75 3.50
CA MET A 1 1.58 1.78 2.02
C MET A 1 2.94 1.25 1.55
N ASP A 2 3.98 1.37 2.37
CA ASP A 2 5.36 1.00 1.99
C ASP A 2 5.54 -0.50 1.74
N GLN A 3 4.86 -1.38 2.50
CA GLN A 3 4.82 -2.83 2.20
C GLN A 3 4.22 -3.15 0.83
N LEU A 4 3.24 -2.36 0.35
CA LEU A 4 2.70 -2.54 -0.99
C LEU A 4 3.70 -2.04 -2.02
N ASN A 5 4.33 -0.88 -1.78
CA ASN A 5 5.40 -0.38 -2.64
C ASN A 5 6.56 -1.37 -2.76
N SER A 6 7.04 -1.97 -1.68
CA SER A 6 8.16 -2.94 -1.75
C SER A 6 7.83 -4.20 -2.55
N LYS A 7 6.54 -4.60 -2.61
CA LYS A 7 6.08 -5.77 -3.37
C LYS A 7 5.82 -5.49 -4.85
N LEU A 8 5.71 -4.22 -5.26
CA LEU A 8 5.48 -3.84 -6.66
C LEU A 8 6.81 -3.85 -7.44
N ASN A 9 6.82 -4.45 -8.63
CA ASN A 9 7.98 -4.44 -9.54
C ASN A 9 8.13 -3.13 -10.34
N GLU A 10 7.47 -2.05 -9.92
CA GLU A 10 7.55 -0.72 -10.54
C GLU A 10 8.55 0.16 -9.80
N ASP A 11 9.37 0.95 -10.48
CA ASP A 11 10.31 1.86 -9.81
C ASP A 11 9.61 3.07 -9.18
N THR A 12 8.35 3.34 -9.52
CA THR A 12 7.56 4.43 -8.94
C THR A 12 7.08 4.09 -7.54
N VAL A 13 7.18 5.06 -6.62
CA VAL A 13 6.54 4.98 -5.30
C VAL A 13 5.08 5.44 -5.43
N TYR A 14 4.15 4.71 -4.81
CA TYR A 14 2.73 5.03 -4.80
C TYR A 14 2.26 5.53 -3.44
N LYS A 15 1.34 6.51 -3.45
CA LYS A 15 0.57 6.96 -2.28
C LYS A 15 -0.85 6.42 -2.31
N MET A 16 -1.42 6.11 -1.15
CA MET A 16 -2.83 5.74 -1.05
C MET A 16 -3.70 6.99 -1.19
N VAL A 17 -4.72 6.93 -2.04
CA VAL A 17 -5.75 7.97 -2.19
C VAL A 17 -6.99 7.60 -1.40
N LYS A 18 -7.50 6.38 -1.60
CA LYS A 18 -8.75 5.91 -1.00
C LYS A 18 -8.74 4.40 -0.82
N VAL A 19 -9.37 3.91 0.25
CA VAL A 19 -9.73 2.49 0.38
C VAL A 19 -11.03 2.23 -0.38
N LEU A 20 -10.99 1.33 -1.35
CA LEU A 20 -12.14 0.95 -2.18
C LEU A 20 -12.89 -0.24 -1.59
N ALA A 21 -12.16 -1.19 -1.00
CA ALA A 21 -12.74 -2.33 -0.29
C ALA A 21 -11.78 -2.80 0.81
N ALA A 22 -12.35 -3.24 1.92
CA ALA A 22 -11.66 -3.91 3.01
C ALA A 22 -12.41 -5.18 3.38
N GLN A 23 -11.70 -6.30 3.47
CA GLN A 23 -12.25 -7.57 3.92
C GLN A 23 -11.32 -8.15 4.97
N THR A 24 -11.90 -8.81 5.97
CA THR A 24 -11.18 -9.42 7.07
C THR A 24 -11.51 -10.90 7.10
N GLN A 25 -10.48 -11.74 7.18
CA GLN A 25 -10.63 -13.17 7.39
C GLN A 25 -10.05 -13.57 8.74
N ILE A 26 -10.87 -14.22 9.56
CA ILE A 26 -10.46 -14.76 10.87
C ILE A 26 -9.79 -16.12 10.65
N VAL A 27 -8.57 -16.27 11.17
CA VAL A 27 -7.78 -17.51 11.16
C VAL A 27 -7.13 -17.69 12.55
N ALA A 28 -5.95 -18.33 12.65
CA ALA A 28 -5.06 -18.21 13.81
C ALA A 28 -4.42 -16.80 13.91
N GLY A 29 -5.23 -15.75 13.73
CA GLY A 29 -4.84 -14.37 13.48
C GLY A 29 -5.91 -13.67 12.63
N LEU A 30 -5.57 -12.52 12.03
CA LEU A 30 -6.39 -11.82 11.06
C LEU A 30 -5.64 -11.65 9.75
N ILE A 31 -6.33 -11.91 8.64
CA ILE A 31 -5.88 -11.49 7.31
C ILE A 31 -6.75 -10.33 6.86
N TYR A 32 -6.13 -9.18 6.59
CA TYR A 32 -6.80 -8.05 5.96
C TYR A 32 -6.50 -8.05 4.48
N TYR A 33 -7.55 -8.04 3.67
CA TYR A 33 -7.49 -7.81 2.24
C TYR A 33 -7.95 -6.39 1.96
N LEU A 34 -7.07 -5.58 1.38
CA LEU A 34 -7.35 -4.20 1.02
C LEU A 34 -7.31 -4.03 -0.50
N THR A 35 -8.35 -3.45 -1.06
CA THR A 35 -8.32 -2.87 -2.40
C THR A 35 -8.29 -1.37 -2.27
N VAL A 36 -7.25 -0.73 -2.79
CA VAL A 36 -7.01 0.71 -2.63
C VAL A 36 -6.83 1.37 -3.99
N LEU A 37 -7.27 2.62 -4.09
CA LEU A 37 -6.89 3.53 -5.16
C LEU A 37 -5.58 4.19 -4.78
N ALA A 38 -4.57 4.08 -5.63
CA ALA A 38 -3.22 4.57 -5.36
C ALA A 38 -2.74 5.51 -6.46
N ALA A 39 -2.23 6.68 -6.07
CA ALA A 39 -1.69 7.66 -7.00
C ALA A 39 -0.17 7.46 -7.15
N PRO A 40 0.36 7.53 -8.38
CA PRO A 40 1.79 7.59 -8.61
C PRO A 40 2.38 8.87 -8.01
N THR A 41 3.66 8.81 -7.64
CA THR A 41 4.40 9.97 -7.13
C THR A 41 5.59 10.28 -8.02
N ASN A 42 6.22 11.42 -7.77
CA ASN A 42 7.47 11.82 -8.43
C ASN A 42 8.71 11.09 -7.88
N CYS A 43 8.58 10.25 -6.84
CA CYS A 43 9.68 9.50 -6.27
C CYS A 43 9.93 8.19 -7.02
N LYS A 44 11.21 7.81 -7.05
CA LYS A 44 11.67 6.50 -7.52
C LYS A 44 12.23 5.69 -6.36
N LYS A 45 12.02 4.38 -6.38
CA LYS A 45 12.60 3.45 -5.41
C LYS A 45 14.11 3.39 -5.57
N SER A 46 14.59 3.44 -6.82
CA SER A 46 16.00 3.49 -7.19
C SER A 46 16.77 4.69 -6.60
N SER A 47 16.08 5.79 -6.25
CA SER A 47 16.70 6.92 -5.54
C SER A 47 16.75 6.76 -4.02
N GLY A 48 16.43 5.56 -3.50
CA GLY A 48 16.46 5.24 -2.08
C GLY A 48 15.27 5.78 -1.27
N ILE A 49 14.28 6.39 -1.92
CA ILE A 49 13.09 6.94 -1.25
C ILE A 49 11.98 5.90 -1.33
N MET A 50 11.68 5.26 -0.20
CA MET A 50 10.58 4.29 -0.07
C MET A 50 9.41 4.80 0.77
N ASP A 51 9.67 5.76 1.66
CA ASP A 51 8.66 6.39 2.49
C ASP A 51 7.75 7.25 1.61
N SER A 52 6.56 6.72 1.36
CA SER A 52 5.58 7.40 0.53
C SER A 52 5.24 8.79 1.07
N ALA A 53 5.28 9.05 2.40
CA ALA A 53 4.92 10.36 2.95
C ALA A 53 5.75 11.51 2.39
N LYS A 54 7.04 11.26 2.08
CA LYS A 54 8.01 12.24 1.57
C LYS A 54 7.84 12.60 0.09
N CYS A 55 6.95 11.94 -0.63
CA CYS A 55 6.81 12.04 -2.08
C CYS A 55 5.62 12.90 -2.50
N ALA A 56 5.74 13.71 -3.54
CA ALA A 56 4.61 14.46 -4.07
C ALA A 56 3.83 13.61 -5.09
N VAL A 57 2.50 13.69 -5.08
CA VAL A 57 1.66 12.98 -6.07
C VAL A 57 1.92 13.57 -7.46
N ASP A 58 2.19 12.69 -8.43
CA ASP A 58 2.32 13.05 -9.83
C ASP A 58 0.94 13.02 -10.50
N LYS A 59 0.35 14.22 -10.68
CA LYS A 59 -0.97 14.39 -11.29
C LYS A 59 -0.98 14.15 -12.80
N SER A 60 0.18 14.03 -13.44
CA SER A 60 0.26 13.74 -14.88
C SER A 60 -0.07 12.28 -15.20
N GLN A 61 0.02 11.40 -14.19
CA GLN A 61 -0.23 9.98 -14.34
C GLN A 61 -1.55 9.57 -13.68
N PRO A 62 -2.26 8.58 -14.24
CA PRO A 62 -3.52 8.13 -13.70
C PRO A 62 -3.34 7.35 -12.39
N GLU A 63 -4.33 7.46 -11.51
CA GLU A 63 -4.45 6.63 -10.32
C GLU A 63 -4.70 5.16 -10.70
N LYS A 64 -4.16 4.24 -9.90
CA LYS A 64 -4.23 2.79 -10.15
C LYS A 64 -4.90 2.08 -8.98
N VAL A 65 -5.80 1.15 -9.29
CA VAL A 65 -6.35 0.23 -8.28
C VAL A 65 -5.31 -0.83 -7.93
N ARG A 66 -5.02 -1.01 -6.65
CA ARG A 66 -4.08 -1.99 -6.12
C ARG A 66 -4.75 -2.89 -5.09
N LYS A 67 -4.45 -4.19 -5.16
CA LYS A 67 -4.87 -5.17 -4.15
C LYS A 67 -3.68 -5.55 -3.29
N SER A 68 -3.87 -5.60 -1.99
CA SER A 68 -2.87 -5.98 -1.02
C SER A 68 -3.49 -6.82 0.09
N TRP A 69 -2.69 -7.65 0.73
CA TRP A 69 -3.09 -8.36 1.92
C TRP A 69 -1.97 -8.36 2.95
N SER A 70 -2.36 -8.37 4.22
CA SER A 70 -1.45 -8.38 5.37
C SER A 70 -2.01 -9.32 6.42
N VAL A 71 -1.12 -10.06 7.07
CA VAL A 71 -1.45 -11.03 8.12
C VAL A 71 -0.98 -10.45 9.44
N TYR A 72 -1.87 -10.46 10.43
CA TYR A 72 -1.58 -10.04 11.80
C TYR A 72 -1.83 -11.23 12.73
N PRO A 73 -0.81 -11.71 13.46
CA PRO A 73 -0.96 -12.71 14.49
C PRO A 73 -1.97 -12.28 15.54
N ARG A 74 -2.66 -13.25 16.17
CA ARG A 74 -3.66 -12.95 17.21
C ARG A 74 -3.09 -12.16 18.40
N GLU A 75 -1.82 -12.38 18.71
CA GLU A 75 -1.10 -11.73 19.81
C GLU A 75 -0.95 -10.22 19.62
N GLU A 76 -0.94 -9.72 18.38
CA GLU A 76 -0.78 -8.30 18.05
C GLU A 76 -2.09 -7.50 18.05
N LEU A 77 -3.24 -8.16 18.26
CA LEU A 77 -4.58 -7.56 18.16
C LEU A 77 -5.20 -7.21 19.51
N ALA A 78 -4.49 -7.47 20.61
CA ALA A 78 -4.99 -7.34 21.98
C ALA A 78 -4.69 -5.98 22.64
N ASN A 79 -4.37 -4.94 21.86
CA ASN A 79 -4.05 -3.61 22.37
C ASN A 79 -5.06 -2.55 21.93
#